data_AF-A0A1H9XDS8-F1
#
_entry.id   AF-A0A1H9XDS8-F1
#
_cell.length_a   1.000
_cell.length_b   1.000
_cell.length_c   1.000
_cell.angle_alpha   90.00
_cell.angle_beta   90.00
_cell.angle_gamma   90.00
#
_symmetry.space_group_name_H-M   'P 1'
#
loop_
_entity.id
_entity.type
_entity.pdbx_description
1 polymer ?
#
loop_
_entity_poly.entity_id
_entity_poly.type
_entity_poly.pdbx_seq_one_letter_code
_entity_poly.pdbx_strand_id
1 'polypeptide(L)'
;MNELDERQRFLEEELKEYEKNTEMNEEERTALREWVAAGNSVHENGCLAEDGHGNYIDFLDVYREDQEIRETLSKMSPEEQEEYLAQLRGEDTINSLRREKHEMFFKLKVYEHVLKEYHLLDEANVRIEDAHKRAKEMDAYIESILGPIEDRGELSWLK
;
A
#
# COMPACT_ATOMS: atom_id res chain seq x y z
N MET A 1 -6.72 2.50 45.76
CA MET A 1 -7.20 1.83 44.53
C MET A 1 -5.97 1.71 43.64
N ASN A 2 -5.75 0.57 42.98
CA ASN A 2 -4.53 0.31 42.19
C ASN A 2 -4.75 0.89 40.78
N GLU A 3 -3.78 1.59 40.20
CA GLU A 3 -3.91 2.24 38.87
C GLU A 3 -4.31 1.24 37.76
N LEU A 4 -3.85 -0.01 37.87
CA LEU A 4 -4.22 -1.09 36.95
C LEU A 4 -5.72 -1.44 37.00
N ASP A 5 -6.33 -1.34 38.18
CA ASP A 5 -7.75 -1.61 38.41
C ASP A 5 -8.63 -0.46 37.88
N GLU A 6 -8.13 0.78 37.96
CA GLU A 6 -8.80 1.96 37.39
C GLU A 6 -8.76 1.95 35.86
N ARG A 7 -7.62 1.60 35.26
CA ARG A 7 -7.50 1.45 33.80
C ARG A 7 -8.42 0.34 33.28
N GLN A 8 -8.43 -0.83 33.93
CA GLN A 8 -9.26 -1.94 33.49
C GLN A 8 -10.75 -1.57 33.52
N ARG A 9 -11.21 -0.90 34.58
CA ARG A 9 -12.58 -0.39 34.67
C ARG A 9 -12.92 0.60 33.55
N PHE A 10 -12.00 1.51 33.24
CA PHE A 10 -12.20 2.47 32.15
C PHE A 10 -12.42 1.75 30.81
N LEU A 11 -11.58 0.77 30.49
CA LEU A 11 -11.70 -0.02 29.25
C LEU A 11 -13.01 -0.83 29.19
N GLU A 12 -13.47 -1.37 30.32
CA GLU A 12 -14.76 -2.07 30.40
C GLU A 12 -15.96 -1.14 30.22
N GLU A 13 -15.89 0.10 30.72
CA GLU A 13 -16.91 1.13 30.51
C GLU A 13 -16.95 1.58 29.05
N GLU A 14 -15.78 1.80 28.44
CA GLU A 14 -15.62 2.12 27.02
C GLU A 14 -16.20 1.01 26.13
N LEU A 15 -15.84 -0.25 26.38
CA LEU A 15 -16.37 -1.41 25.66
C LEU A 15 -17.90 -1.47 25.71
N LYS A 16 -18.51 -1.22 26.88
CA LYS A 16 -19.98 -1.24 27.01
C LYS A 16 -20.67 -0.17 26.17
N GLU A 17 -20.11 1.03 26.13
CA GLU A 17 -20.67 2.11 25.32
C GLU A 17 -20.46 1.83 23.82
N TYR A 18 -19.30 1.28 23.45
CA TYR A 18 -19.01 0.88 22.09
C TYR A 18 -19.98 -0.21 21.60
N GLU A 19 -20.14 -1.29 22.36
CA GLU A 19 -21.05 -2.42 22.04
C GLU A 19 -22.52 -2.00 21.90
N LYS A 20 -22.92 -0.87 22.48
CA LYS A 20 -24.29 -0.33 22.43
C LYS A 20 -24.52 0.50 21.17
N ASN A 21 -23.50 1.21 20.70
CA ASN A 21 -23.61 2.15 19.58
C ASN A 21 -23.14 1.55 18.25
N THR A 22 -22.45 0.41 18.29
CA THR A 22 -21.88 -0.23 17.10
C THR A 22 -22.60 -1.54 16.79
N GLU A 23 -23.06 -1.69 15.55
CA GLU A 23 -23.60 -2.96 15.07
C GLU A 23 -22.46 -3.96 14.89
N MET A 24 -22.63 -5.16 15.46
CA MET A 24 -21.65 -6.22 15.38
C MET A 24 -22.30 -7.60 15.43
N ASN A 25 -21.68 -8.57 14.76
CA ASN A 25 -21.99 -9.99 14.91
C ASN A 25 -21.32 -10.60 16.16
N GLU A 26 -21.64 -11.86 16.48
CA GLU A 26 -21.11 -12.52 17.69
C GLU A 26 -19.59 -12.80 17.62
N GLU A 27 -19.03 -13.03 16.43
CA GLU A 27 -17.60 -13.24 16.25
C GLU A 27 -16.84 -11.93 16.49
N GLU A 28 -17.31 -10.84 15.90
CA GLU A 28 -16.79 -9.49 16.10
C GLU A 28 -16.85 -9.08 17.57
N ARG A 29 -17.97 -9.36 18.25
CA ARG A 29 -18.14 -9.06 19.68
C ARG A 29 -17.17 -9.87 20.53
N THR A 30 -16.94 -11.13 20.18
CA THR A 30 -15.98 -11.98 20.89
C THR A 30 -14.55 -11.46 20.72
N ALA A 31 -14.16 -11.15 19.48
CA ALA A 31 -12.83 -10.60 19.19
C ALA A 31 -12.57 -9.26 19.90
N LEU A 32 -13.55 -8.35 19.90
CA LEU A 32 -13.43 -7.06 20.60
C LEU A 32 -13.28 -7.23 22.12
N ARG A 33 -14.01 -8.18 22.71
CA ARG A 33 -13.90 -8.50 24.15
C ARG A 33 -12.54 -9.08 24.50
N GLU A 34 -12.00 -9.97 23.68
CA GLU A 34 -10.65 -10.52 23.87
C GLU A 34 -9.58 -9.43 23.75
N TRP A 35 -9.72 -8.52 22.78
CA TRP A 35 -8.86 -7.36 22.60
C TRP A 35 -8.82 -6.44 23.82
N VAL A 36 -10.00 -6.09 24.36
CA VAL A 36 -10.13 -5.26 25.57
C VAL A 36 -9.64 -6.00 26.82
N ALA A 37 -9.91 -7.31 26.94
CA ALA A 37 -9.39 -8.13 28.03
C ALA A 37 -7.85 -8.20 28.06
N ALA A 38 -7.20 -8.02 26.91
CA ALA A 38 -5.75 -7.88 26.80
C ALA A 38 -5.23 -6.47 27.20
N GLY A 39 -6.11 -5.54 27.56
CA GLY A 39 -5.76 -4.21 28.09
C GLY A 39 -5.69 -3.09 27.05
N ASN A 40 -6.28 -3.30 25.88
CA ASN A 40 -6.32 -2.34 24.78
C ASN A 40 -7.65 -1.59 24.71
N SER A 41 -7.63 -0.37 24.16
CA SER A 41 -8.85 0.41 23.89
C SER A 41 -9.56 -0.10 22.62
N VAL A 42 -10.88 0.08 22.56
CA VAL A 42 -11.67 -0.19 21.34
C VAL A 42 -11.31 0.76 20.18
N HIS A 43 -10.77 1.93 20.52
CA HIS A 43 -10.32 2.98 19.59
C HIS A 43 -8.83 2.86 19.23
N GLU A 44 -8.18 1.78 19.66
CA GLU A 44 -6.82 1.43 19.27
C GLU A 44 -6.83 0.22 18.34
N ASN A 45 -5.77 0.03 17.58
CA ASN A 45 -5.58 -1.13 16.72
C ASN A 45 -4.14 -1.66 16.80
N GLY A 46 -3.94 -2.93 16.41
CA GLY A 46 -2.65 -3.61 16.53
C GLY A 46 -1.57 -3.15 15.55
N CYS A 47 -1.91 -2.34 14.54
CA CYS A 47 -1.02 -1.91 13.46
C CYS A 47 -0.76 -0.40 13.42
N LEU A 48 -1.24 0.35 14.41
CA LEU A 48 -1.15 1.82 14.47
C LEU A 48 -1.74 2.51 13.23
N ALA A 49 -2.72 1.88 12.58
CA ALA A 49 -3.39 2.45 11.41
C ALA A 49 -4.14 3.73 11.79
N GLU A 50 -3.99 4.77 10.96
CA GLU A 50 -4.61 6.09 11.13
C GLU A 50 -5.53 6.43 9.96
N ASP A 51 -6.53 7.27 10.21
CA ASP A 51 -7.52 7.76 9.23
C ASP A 51 -6.98 8.85 8.28
N GLY A 52 -5.67 9.16 8.34
CA GLY A 52 -5.03 10.25 7.60
C GLY A 52 -5.31 11.65 8.17
N HIS A 53 -6.05 11.76 9.27
CA HIS A 53 -6.30 12.97 10.03
C HIS A 53 -5.66 12.94 11.43
N GLY A 54 -4.88 11.90 11.73
CA GLY A 54 -4.17 11.71 12.98
C GLY A 54 -4.99 11.03 14.07
N ASN A 55 -6.14 10.44 13.75
CA ASN A 55 -6.86 9.56 14.66
C ASN A 55 -6.56 8.10 14.31
N TYR A 56 -6.40 7.27 15.33
CA TYR A 56 -6.33 5.83 15.11
C TYR A 56 -7.67 5.31 14.61
N ILE A 57 -7.59 4.34 13.71
CA ILE A 57 -8.75 3.55 13.28
C ILE A 57 -9.12 2.59 14.43
N ASP A 58 -10.41 2.40 14.66
CA ASP A 58 -10.90 1.48 15.69
C ASP A 58 -10.46 0.03 15.41
N PHE A 59 -10.31 -0.77 16.47
CA PHE A 59 -9.98 -2.20 16.35
C PHE A 59 -10.92 -2.93 15.41
N LEU A 60 -12.23 -2.65 15.52
CA LEU A 60 -13.26 -3.38 14.80
C LEU A 60 -13.17 -3.16 13.28
N ASP A 61 -12.81 -1.97 12.84
CA ASP A 61 -12.67 -1.66 11.42
C ASP A 61 -11.48 -2.41 10.82
N VAL A 62 -10.33 -2.41 11.51
CA VAL A 62 -9.16 -3.21 11.12
C VAL A 62 -9.48 -4.70 11.11
N TYR A 63 -10.22 -5.18 12.12
CA TYR A 63 -10.63 -6.58 12.20
C TYR A 63 -11.51 -6.99 11.01
N ARG A 64 -12.46 -6.14 10.62
CA ARG A 64 -13.35 -6.38 9.46
C ARG A 64 -12.57 -6.43 8.16
N GLU A 65 -11.68 -5.47 7.93
CA GLU A 65 -10.82 -5.45 6.76
C GLU A 65 -9.96 -6.72 6.68
N ASP A 66 -9.38 -7.14 7.81
CA ASP A 66 -8.61 -8.39 7.91
C ASP A 66 -9.46 -9.63 7.55
N GLN A 67 -10.74 -9.69 7.97
CA GLN A 67 -11.64 -10.78 7.59
C GLN A 67 -11.96 -10.74 6.09
N GLU A 68 -12.26 -9.57 5.53
CA GLU A 68 -12.53 -9.42 4.10
C GLU A 68 -11.33 -9.85 3.24
N ILE A 69 -10.11 -9.50 3.67
CA ILE A 69 -8.87 -9.96 3.04
C ILE A 69 -8.78 -11.49 3.11
N ARG A 70 -8.97 -12.10 4.29
CA ARG A 70 -8.91 -13.56 4.44
C ARG A 70 -9.95 -14.29 3.59
N GLU A 71 -11.19 -13.79 3.56
CA GLU A 71 -12.25 -14.35 2.73
C GLU A 71 -11.93 -14.25 1.24
N THR A 72 -11.38 -13.12 0.82
CA THR A 72 -10.95 -12.90 -0.57
C THR A 72 -9.84 -13.87 -0.95
N LEU A 73 -8.80 -13.98 -0.12
CA LEU A 73 -7.68 -14.91 -0.32
C LEU A 73 -8.13 -16.37 -0.35
N SER A 74 -9.13 -16.75 0.45
CA SER A 74 -9.63 -18.14 0.51
C SER A 74 -10.17 -18.66 -0.84
N LYS A 75 -10.55 -17.75 -1.74
CA LYS A 75 -11.13 -18.04 -3.06
C LYS A 75 -10.07 -18.03 -4.18
N MET A 76 -8.83 -17.69 -3.86
CA MET A 76 -7.73 -17.49 -4.80
C MET A 76 -6.72 -18.64 -4.75
N SER A 77 -6.03 -18.87 -5.85
CA SER A 77 -4.83 -19.72 -5.89
C SER A 77 -3.64 -19.05 -5.19
N PRO A 78 -2.60 -19.78 -4.78
CA PRO A 78 -1.43 -19.19 -4.11
C PRO A 78 -0.75 -18.05 -4.90
N GLU A 79 -0.68 -18.17 -6.23
CA GLU A 79 -0.11 -17.11 -7.10
C GLU A 79 -0.98 -15.85 -7.09
N GLU A 80 -2.30 -16.02 -7.16
CA GLU A 80 -3.25 -14.90 -7.10
C GLU A 80 -3.27 -14.23 -5.73
N GLN A 81 -3.09 -15.00 -4.65
CA GLN A 81 -2.97 -14.48 -3.29
C GLN A 81 -1.74 -13.59 -3.13
N GLU A 82 -0.58 -14.04 -3.62
CA GLU A 82 0.64 -13.24 -3.59
C GLU A 82 0.49 -11.96 -4.41
N GLU A 83 -0.13 -12.05 -5.60
CA GLU A 83 -0.38 -10.88 -6.44
C GLU A 83 -1.34 -9.88 -5.77
N TYR A 84 -2.42 -10.36 -5.15
CA TYR A 84 -3.39 -9.53 -4.44
C TYR A 84 -2.77 -8.82 -3.23
N LEU A 85 -1.99 -9.55 -2.41
CA LEU A 85 -1.34 -8.98 -1.24
C LEU A 85 -0.25 -7.96 -1.62
N ALA A 86 0.49 -8.20 -2.70
CA ALA A 86 1.47 -7.23 -3.21
C ALA A 86 0.76 -5.93 -3.66
N GLN A 87 -0.37 -6.04 -4.36
CA GLN A 87 -1.16 -4.87 -4.76
C GLN A 87 -1.67 -4.08 -3.55
N LEU A 88 -2.14 -4.74 -2.50
CA LEU A 88 -2.54 -4.08 -1.25
C LEU A 88 -1.39 -3.31 -0.58
N ARG A 89 -0.15 -3.80 -0.71
CA ARG A 89 1.05 -3.11 -0.21
C ARG A 89 1.55 -2.00 -1.15
N GLY A 90 0.96 -1.85 -2.33
CA GLY A 90 1.47 -0.95 -3.37
C GLY A 90 2.76 -1.44 -4.02
N GLU A 91 3.01 -2.75 -3.97
CA GLU A 91 4.19 -3.38 -4.56
C GLU A 91 3.93 -3.81 -6.00
N ASP A 92 4.95 -3.63 -6.85
CA ASP A 92 4.94 -4.16 -8.19
C ASP A 92 5.28 -5.65 -8.21
N THR A 93 4.45 -6.44 -8.90
CA THR A 93 4.70 -7.86 -9.14
C THR A 93 5.23 -8.08 -10.55
N ILE A 94 5.83 -9.25 -10.79
CA ILE A 94 6.24 -9.64 -12.15
C ILE A 94 5.04 -9.58 -13.11
N ASN A 95 3.85 -9.96 -12.65
CA ASN A 95 2.64 -9.94 -13.45
C ASN A 95 2.13 -8.50 -13.70
N SER A 96 2.16 -7.60 -12.69
CA SER A 96 1.78 -6.20 -12.88
C SER A 96 2.74 -5.51 -13.86
N LEU A 97 4.06 -5.64 -13.65
CA LEU A 97 5.08 -5.08 -14.52
C LEU A 97 4.99 -5.64 -15.95
N ARG A 98 4.69 -6.93 -16.10
CA ARG A 98 4.46 -7.53 -17.41
C ARG A 98 3.24 -6.89 -18.08
N ARG A 99 2.15 -6.67 -17.37
CA ARG A 99 0.93 -6.03 -17.91
C ARG A 99 1.19 -4.60 -18.35
N GLU A 100 1.83 -3.81 -17.50
CA GLU A 100 2.20 -2.42 -17.80
C GLU A 100 3.14 -2.34 -19.00
N LYS A 101 4.15 -3.22 -19.04
CA LYS A 101 5.04 -3.33 -20.19
C LYS A 101 4.26 -3.60 -21.47
N HIS A 102 3.34 -4.56 -21.48
CA HIS A 102 2.52 -4.85 -22.67
C HIS A 102 1.69 -3.64 -23.10
N GLU A 103 1.05 -2.95 -22.15
CA GLU A 103 0.26 -1.75 -22.41
C GLU A 103 1.13 -0.61 -23.00
N MET A 104 2.32 -0.38 -22.45
CA MET A 104 3.27 0.59 -22.98
C MET A 104 3.70 0.25 -24.40
N PHE A 105 4.03 -1.01 -24.69
CA PHE A 105 4.40 -1.42 -26.05
C PHE A 105 3.24 -1.26 -27.03
N PHE A 106 2.00 -1.53 -26.58
CA PHE A 106 0.82 -1.32 -27.40
C PHE A 106 0.62 0.17 -27.72
N LYS A 107 0.65 1.04 -26.72
CA LYS A 107 0.57 2.51 -26.91
C LYS A 107 1.67 3.02 -27.82
N LEU A 108 2.91 2.57 -27.63
CA LEU A 108 4.05 2.96 -28.46
C LEU A 108 3.79 2.66 -29.95
N LYS A 109 3.26 1.48 -30.27
CA LYS A 109 2.91 1.12 -31.65
C LYS A 109 1.83 2.03 -32.23
N VAL A 110 0.81 2.35 -31.43
CA VAL A 110 -0.26 3.27 -31.85
C VAL A 110 0.30 4.67 -32.10
N TYR A 111 1.13 5.18 -31.20
CA TYR A 111 1.78 6.49 -31.35
C TYR A 111 2.70 6.53 -32.57
N GLU A 112 3.51 5.50 -32.79
CA GLU A 112 4.35 5.40 -33.98
C GLU A 112 3.51 5.46 -35.26
N HIS A 113 2.37 4.77 -35.29
CA HIS A 113 1.47 4.81 -36.44
C HIS A 113 0.92 6.23 -36.69
N VAL A 114 0.43 6.89 -35.64
CA VAL A 114 -0.08 8.27 -35.72
C VAL A 114 1.04 9.23 -36.17
N LEU A 115 2.23 9.14 -35.59
CA LEU A 115 3.35 10.00 -35.97
C LEU A 115 3.74 9.83 -37.45
N LYS A 116 3.65 8.60 -37.97
CA LYS A 116 3.87 8.32 -39.41
C LYS A 116 2.77 8.92 -40.27
N GLU A 117 1.50 8.73 -39.89
CA GLU A 117 0.34 9.23 -40.62
C GLU A 117 0.36 10.77 -40.75
N TYR A 118 0.78 11.46 -39.68
CA TYR A 118 0.84 12.92 -39.64
C TYR A 118 2.23 13.49 -40.03
N HIS A 119 3.17 12.65 -40.48
CA HIS A 119 4.54 13.05 -40.85
C HIS A 119 5.32 13.78 -39.74
N LEU A 120 5.07 13.43 -38.47
CA LEU A 120 5.69 14.03 -37.28
C LEU A 120 6.85 13.21 -36.73
N LEU A 121 7.28 12.15 -37.42
CA LEU A 121 8.27 11.20 -36.90
C LEU A 121 9.64 11.85 -36.66
N ASP A 122 10.10 12.70 -37.58
CA ASP A 122 11.39 13.39 -37.47
C ASP A 122 11.38 14.39 -36.30
N GLU A 123 10.29 15.15 -36.15
CA GLU A 123 10.12 16.06 -35.02
C GLU A 123 10.09 15.31 -33.68
N ALA A 124 9.40 14.17 -33.62
CA ALA A 124 9.37 13.33 -32.43
C ALA A 124 10.78 12.82 -32.08
N ASN A 125 11.58 12.39 -33.06
CA ASN A 125 12.95 11.94 -32.85
C ASN A 125 13.85 13.05 -32.28
N VAL A 126 13.77 14.26 -32.82
CA VAL A 126 14.52 15.42 -32.30
C VAL A 126 14.13 15.70 -30.84
N ARG A 127 12.83 15.68 -30.52
CA ARG A 127 12.36 15.89 -29.14
C ARG A 127 12.82 14.80 -28.18
N ILE A 128 12.91 13.54 -28.63
CA ILE A 128 13.44 12.42 -27.85
C ILE A 128 14.93 12.64 -27.55
N GLU A 129 15.72 13.04 -28.54
CA GLU A 129 17.15 13.35 -28.35
C GLU A 129 17.34 14.51 -27.35
N ASP A 130 16.56 15.58 -27.48
CA ASP A 130 16.57 16.71 -26.54
C ASP A 130 16.15 16.30 -25.13
N ALA A 131 15.20 15.38 -24.99
CA ALA A 131 14.79 14.83 -23.69
C ALA A 131 15.91 14.00 -23.06
N HIS A 132 16.57 13.12 -23.82
CA HIS A 132 17.71 12.34 -23.34
C HIS A 132 18.87 13.22 -22.89
N LYS A 133 19.15 14.30 -23.63
CA LYS A 133 20.19 15.26 -23.25
C LYS A 133 19.87 15.93 -21.91
N ARG A 134 18.63 16.42 -21.76
CA ARG A 134 18.17 17.05 -20.51
C ARG A 134 18.19 16.08 -19.32
N ALA A 135 17.82 14.82 -19.52
CA ALA A 135 17.91 13.80 -18.48
C ALA A 135 19.35 13.60 -17.99
N LYS A 136 20.31 13.45 -18.91
CA LYS A 136 21.74 13.32 -18.56
C LYS A 136 22.29 14.55 -17.83
N GLU A 137 21.89 15.75 -18.25
CA GLU A 137 22.27 16.99 -17.58
C GLU A 137 21.72 17.06 -16.15
N MET A 138 20.48 16.60 -15.94
CA MET A 138 19.87 16.50 -14.62
C MET A 138 20.58 15.47 -13.74
N ASP A 139 20.89 14.29 -14.27
CA ASP A 139 21.61 13.24 -13.53
C ASP A 139 22.99 13.75 -13.07
N ALA A 140 23.74 14.41 -13.96
CA ALA A 140 25.04 15.00 -13.62
C ALA A 140 24.92 16.12 -12.57
N TYR A 141 23.85 16.92 -12.61
CA TYR A 141 23.58 17.93 -11.59
C TYR A 141 23.26 17.30 -10.23
N ILE A 142 22.42 16.25 -10.20
CA ILE A 142 22.12 15.49 -8.98
C ILE A 142 23.40 14.89 -8.39
N GLU A 143 24.24 14.26 -9.22
CA GLU A 143 25.53 13.73 -8.79
C GLU A 143 26.48 14.81 -8.24
N SER A 144 26.45 16.02 -8.81
CA SER A 144 27.28 17.13 -8.30
C SER A 144 26.85 17.60 -6.90
N ILE A 145 25.57 17.43 -6.54
CA ILE A 145 25.02 17.84 -5.23
C ILE A 145 25.15 16.71 -4.21
N LEU A 146 24.77 15.50 -4.60
CA LEU A 146 24.65 14.34 -3.70
C LEU A 146 25.90 13.45 -3.69
N GLY A 147 26.89 13.75 -4.53
CA GLY A 147 27.98 12.83 -4.84
C GLY A 147 27.58 11.81 -5.92
N PRO A 148 28.54 11.05 -6.48
CA PRO A 148 28.21 9.99 -7.43
C PRO A 148 27.20 9.03 -6.79
N ILE A 149 26.21 8.62 -7.57
CA ILE A 149 25.34 7.50 -7.18
C ILE A 149 26.24 6.26 -7.26
N GLU A 150 27.03 6.00 -6.21
CA GLU A 150 27.58 4.67 -5.99
C GLU A 150 26.39 3.72 -6.06
N ASP A 151 26.53 2.68 -6.89
CA ASP A 151 25.58 1.59 -7.07
C ASP A 151 24.99 1.24 -5.69
N ARG A 152 23.79 1.77 -5.40
CA ARG A 152 23.14 1.59 -4.10
C ARG A 152 22.58 0.18 -4.09
N GLY A 153 23.50 -0.77 -4.02
CA GLY A 153 23.28 -2.19 -3.90
C GLY A 153 22.73 -2.86 -5.16
N GLU A 154 23.60 -3.65 -5.79
CA GLU A 154 23.40 -5.10 -5.63
C GLU A 154 23.09 -5.37 -4.16
N LEU A 155 21.80 -5.37 -3.86
CA LEU A 155 21.18 -5.70 -2.59
C LEU A 155 21.96 -6.83 -1.90
N SER A 156 22.78 -6.49 -0.89
CA SER A 156 23.80 -7.39 -0.33
C SER A 156 23.23 -8.63 0.40
N TRP A 157 21.91 -8.70 0.57
CA TRP A 157 21.15 -9.85 1.06
C TRP A 157 20.72 -10.86 -0.04
N LEU A 158 21.13 -10.66 -1.30
CA LEU A 158 20.95 -11.61 -2.41
C LEU A 158 22.22 -12.45 -2.69
N LYS A 159 22.95 -12.85 -1.64
CA LYS A 159 24.06 -13.81 -1.71
C LYS A 159 23.90 -14.94 -0.69
#